data_AF-A0A6B2FZI4-F1
#
_entry.id   AF-A0A6B2FZI4-F1
#
_cell.length_a   1.000
_cell.length_b   1.000
_cell.length_c   1.000
_cell.angle_alpha   90.00
_cell.angle_beta   90.00
_cell.angle_gamma   90.00
#
_symmetry.space_group_name_H-M   'P 1'
#
loop_
_entity.id
_entity.type
_entity.pdbx_description
1 polymer ?
#
loop_
_entity_poly.entity_id
_entity_poly.type
_entity_poly.pdbx_seq_one_letter_code
_entity_poly.pdbx_strand_id
1 'polypeptide(L)'
;QTFIKIYVLYNFLEVLDKLMCSLGFDIIDYATQMIAHAKYGAVIDRALSYIVVIGYSYIHSLIMLFQLICLNVAVNAHNHLLFSLFISNQIVEIKGSVFKKFDRKNLVYMCNHDARERFVFITMILCVGVSNSHFQPFSAIFKDLFFSLISELVVDWIKHSFIVKFNHINPKTYVSHLQHLAMSVMKIMYEKSSNSGCFLAKRFSFLPLPLFIMVMFYFLFS
;
A
#
# COMPACT_ATOMS: atom_id res chain seq x y z
N GLN A 1 -10.10 -7.59 -26.78
CA GLN A 1 -10.21 -8.72 -25.82
C GLN A 1 -9.06 -8.73 -24.79
N THR A 2 -7.81 -8.47 -25.18
CA THR A 2 -6.64 -8.41 -24.26
C THR A 2 -6.73 -7.29 -23.21
N PHE A 3 -7.29 -6.13 -23.58
CA PHE A 3 -7.54 -4.99 -22.69
C PHE A 3 -8.32 -5.37 -21.42
N ILE A 4 -9.47 -6.04 -21.59
CA ILE A 4 -10.36 -6.40 -20.48
C ILE A 4 -9.66 -7.40 -19.55
N LYS A 5 -8.82 -8.29 -20.09
CA LYS A 5 -8.07 -9.27 -19.30
C LYS A 5 -7.04 -8.61 -18.37
N ILE A 6 -6.26 -7.65 -18.88
CA ILE A 6 -5.28 -6.91 -18.06
C ILE A 6 -6.00 -6.05 -17.02
N TYR A 7 -7.11 -5.41 -17.40
CA TYR A 7 -7.92 -4.60 -16.49
C TYR A 7 -8.45 -5.42 -15.31
N VAL A 8 -9.10 -6.55 -15.59
CA VAL A 8 -9.66 -7.42 -14.55
C VAL A 8 -8.55 -8.00 -13.67
N LEU A 9 -7.40 -8.37 -14.28
CA LEU A 9 -6.27 -8.91 -13.54
C LEU A 9 -5.67 -7.90 -12.57
N TYR A 10 -5.45 -6.65 -13.01
CA TYR A 10 -4.91 -5.61 -12.14
C TYR A 10 -5.83 -5.35 -10.94
N ASN A 11 -7.13 -5.22 -11.17
CA ASN A 11 -8.11 -4.97 -10.11
C ASN A 11 -8.22 -6.16 -9.15
N PHE A 12 -8.14 -7.38 -9.67
CA PHE A 12 -8.10 -8.57 -8.83
C PHE A 12 -6.84 -8.59 -7.94
N LEU A 13 -5.68 -8.28 -8.51
CA LEU A 13 -4.43 -8.19 -7.75
C LEU A 13 -4.48 -7.07 -6.71
N GLU A 14 -5.12 -5.93 -7.01
CA GLU A 14 -5.35 -4.84 -6.05
C GLU A 14 -6.18 -5.31 -4.84
N VAL A 15 -7.25 -6.05 -5.08
CA VAL A 15 -8.06 -6.63 -4.00
C VAL A 15 -7.25 -7.65 -3.18
N LEU A 16 -6.42 -8.47 -3.84
CA LEU A 16 -5.52 -9.41 -3.16
C LEU A 16 -4.46 -8.70 -2.31
N ASP A 17 -3.88 -7.60 -2.79
CA ASP A 17 -2.93 -6.79 -2.02
C ASP A 17 -3.57 -6.25 -0.75
N LYS A 18 -4.80 -5.70 -0.83
CA LYS A 18 -5.55 -5.23 0.35
C LYS A 18 -5.82 -6.36 1.35
N LEU A 19 -6.18 -7.55 0.86
CA LEU A 19 -6.41 -8.74 1.69
C LEU A 19 -5.12 -9.20 2.37
N MET A 20 -4.02 -9.26 1.62
CA MET A 20 -2.71 -9.66 2.13
C MET A 20 -2.14 -8.64 3.12
N CYS A 21 -2.40 -7.35 2.94
CA CYS A 21 -2.08 -6.32 3.93
C CYS A 21 -2.78 -6.60 5.26
N SER A 22 -4.09 -6.87 5.24
CA SER A 22 -4.85 -7.22 6.46
C SER A 22 -4.28 -8.47 7.13
N LEU A 23 -4.07 -9.54 6.35
CA LEU A 23 -3.50 -10.81 6.83
C LEU A 23 -2.11 -10.62 7.44
N GLY A 24 -1.28 -9.76 6.84
CA GLY A 24 0.09 -9.49 7.28
C GLY A 24 0.18 -8.92 8.68
N PHE A 25 -0.77 -8.04 9.06
CA PHE A 25 -0.82 -7.50 10.41
C PHE A 25 -1.09 -8.61 11.43
N ASP A 26 -2.04 -9.49 11.15
CA ASP A 26 -2.40 -10.60 12.04
C ASP A 26 -1.22 -11.58 12.19
N ILE A 27 -0.57 -11.95 11.07
CA ILE A 27 0.59 -12.86 11.06
C ILE A 27 1.76 -12.28 11.85
N ILE A 28 2.10 -11.01 11.64
CA ILE A 28 3.23 -10.38 12.31
C ILE A 28 2.93 -10.12 13.78
N ASP A 29 1.69 -9.78 14.12
CA ASP A 29 1.32 -9.60 15.51
C ASP A 29 1.40 -10.93 16.26
N TYR A 30 0.86 -12.00 15.69
CA TYR A 30 1.00 -13.35 16.22
C TYR A 30 2.48 -13.75 16.39
N ALA A 31 3.31 -13.55 15.36
CA ALA A 31 4.74 -13.87 15.43
C ALA A 31 5.47 -13.06 16.51
N THR A 32 5.14 -11.77 16.66
CA THR A 32 5.75 -10.90 17.67
C THR A 32 5.35 -11.34 19.08
N GLN A 33 4.06 -11.64 19.30
CA GLN A 33 3.56 -12.13 20.58
C GLN A 33 4.18 -13.49 20.93
N MET A 34 4.30 -14.40 19.96
CA MET A 34 4.91 -15.71 20.17
C MET A 34 6.39 -15.58 20.53
N ILE A 35 7.14 -14.67 19.90
CA ILE A 35 8.54 -14.38 20.26
C ILE A 35 8.63 -13.78 21.68
N ALA A 36 7.74 -12.86 22.04
CA ALA A 36 7.76 -12.18 23.34
C ALA A 36 7.38 -13.09 24.51
N HIS A 37 6.48 -14.05 24.31
CA HIS A 37 5.98 -14.94 25.35
C HIS A 37 6.57 -16.37 25.30
N ALA A 38 7.55 -16.63 24.42
CA ALA A 38 8.19 -17.94 24.32
C ALA A 38 8.89 -18.33 25.63
N LYS A 39 8.45 -19.45 26.25
CA LYS A 39 9.18 -20.09 27.36
C LYS A 39 10.54 -20.62 26.88
N TYR A 40 11.52 -20.70 27.78
CA TYR A 40 12.80 -21.37 27.53
C TYR A 40 12.56 -22.78 26.95
N GLY A 41 13.08 -23.05 25.74
CA GLY A 41 12.93 -24.34 25.05
C GLY A 41 11.97 -24.37 23.85
N ALA A 42 11.16 -23.33 23.63
CA ALA A 42 10.25 -23.23 22.47
C ALA A 42 10.98 -22.82 21.17
N VAL A 43 11.99 -23.58 20.76
CA VAL A 43 12.74 -23.34 19.51
C VAL A 43 11.86 -23.62 18.29
N ILE A 44 11.06 -24.70 18.35
CA ILE A 44 10.17 -25.12 17.26
C ILE A 44 9.10 -24.06 16.98
N ASP A 45 8.42 -23.56 18.01
CA ASP A 45 7.36 -22.55 17.85
C ASP A 45 7.89 -21.23 17.27
N ARG A 46 9.09 -20.82 17.70
CA ARG A 46 9.78 -19.65 17.13
C ARG A 46 10.16 -19.88 15.67
N ALA A 47 10.72 -21.05 15.35
CA ALA A 47 11.08 -21.40 13.98
C ALA A 47 9.84 -21.42 13.05
N LEU A 48 8.73 -22.02 13.50
CA LEU A 48 7.47 -22.03 12.77
C LEU A 48 6.94 -20.62 12.53
N SER A 49 6.98 -19.74 13.54
CA SER A 49 6.57 -18.34 13.40
C SER A 49 7.38 -17.60 12.34
N TYR A 50 8.70 -17.80 12.30
CA TYR A 50 9.56 -17.22 11.26
C TYR A 50 9.24 -17.76 9.87
N ILE A 51 9.03 -19.08 9.73
CA ILE A 51 8.68 -19.71 8.45
C ILE A 51 7.37 -19.13 7.91
N VAL A 52 6.37 -18.94 8.76
CA VAL A 52 5.08 -18.34 8.36
C VAL A 52 5.26 -16.89 7.88
N VAL A 53 6.03 -16.07 8.59
CA VAL A 53 6.31 -14.68 8.18
C VAL A 53 7.07 -14.63 6.85
N ILE A 54 8.07 -15.48 6.65
CA ILE A 54 8.83 -15.56 5.41
C ILE A 54 7.92 -16.00 4.25
N GLY A 55 7.14 -17.06 4.43
CA GLY A 55 6.20 -17.56 3.42
C GLY A 55 5.17 -16.51 3.02
N TYR A 56 4.56 -15.83 3.99
CA TYR A 56 3.67 -14.71 3.75
C TYR A 56 4.36 -13.59 2.95
N SER A 57 5.54 -13.17 3.39
CA SER A 57 6.26 -12.07 2.78
C SER A 57 6.63 -12.37 1.33
N TYR A 58 7.02 -13.61 1.04
CA TYR A 58 7.29 -14.08 -0.32
C TYR A 58 6.04 -14.02 -1.21
N ILE A 59 4.93 -14.60 -0.75
CA ILE A 59 3.66 -14.60 -1.50
C ILE A 59 3.16 -13.17 -1.77
N HIS A 60 3.21 -12.31 -0.76
CA HIS A 60 2.77 -10.92 -0.91
C HIS A 60 3.67 -10.15 -1.89
N SER A 61 4.99 -10.37 -1.84
CA SER A 61 5.93 -9.77 -2.78
C SER A 61 5.67 -10.21 -4.23
N LEU A 62 5.26 -11.47 -4.45
CA LEU A 62 4.87 -11.97 -5.77
C LEU A 62 3.61 -11.27 -6.31
N ILE A 63 2.62 -11.01 -5.45
CA ILE A 63 1.42 -10.25 -5.83
C ILE A 63 1.81 -8.84 -6.26
N MET A 64 2.64 -8.15 -5.48
CA MET A 64 3.17 -6.82 -5.83
C MET A 64 3.98 -6.84 -7.12
N LEU A 65 4.77 -7.90 -7.36
CA LEU A 65 5.53 -8.06 -8.61
C LEU A 65 4.59 -8.24 -9.82
N PHE A 66 3.53 -9.02 -9.68
CA PHE A 66 2.53 -9.16 -10.75
C PHE A 66 1.78 -7.86 -11.02
N GLN A 67 1.50 -7.04 -9.99
CA GLN A 67 0.96 -5.70 -10.18
C GLN A 67 1.93 -4.80 -10.96
N LEU A 68 3.22 -4.83 -10.61
CA LEU A 68 4.26 -4.09 -11.31
C LEU A 68 4.37 -4.50 -12.79
N ILE A 69 4.31 -5.80 -13.08
CA ILE A 69 4.32 -6.32 -14.45
C ILE A 69 3.08 -5.85 -15.21
N CYS A 70 1.88 -5.93 -14.60
CA CYS A 70 0.65 -5.45 -15.22
C CYS A 70 0.73 -3.95 -15.52
N LEU A 71 1.27 -3.15 -14.60
CA LEU A 71 1.48 -1.72 -14.78
C LEU A 71 2.49 -1.44 -15.90
N ASN A 72 3.58 -2.20 -15.97
CA ASN A 72 4.58 -2.08 -17.03
C ASN A 72 4.00 -2.40 -18.42
N VAL A 73 3.18 -3.44 -18.52
CA VAL A 73 2.44 -3.79 -19.75
C VAL A 73 1.42 -2.71 -20.09
N ALA A 74 0.77 -2.12 -19.09
CA ALA A 74 -0.21 -1.05 -19.27
C ALA A 74 0.42 0.25 -19.79
N VAL A 75 1.59 0.64 -19.28
CA VAL A 75 2.37 1.79 -19.79
C VAL A 75 2.80 1.58 -21.23
N ASN A 76 3.23 0.36 -21.57
CA ASN A 76 3.68 0.03 -22.93
C ASN A 76 2.55 -0.28 -23.91
N ALA A 77 1.29 -0.22 -23.48
CA ALA A 77 0.15 -0.43 -24.37
C ALA A 77 -0.13 0.83 -25.20
N HIS A 78 -0.27 0.70 -26.52
CA HIS A 78 -0.50 1.81 -27.45
C HIS A 78 -1.87 2.52 -27.33
N ASN A 79 -2.82 1.94 -26.60
CA ASN A 79 -4.13 2.52 -26.35
C ASN A 79 -4.13 3.08 -24.93
N HIS A 80 -4.87 4.17 -24.63
CA HIS A 80 -5.03 4.83 -23.32
C HIS A 80 -5.57 3.93 -22.15
N LEU A 81 -5.11 2.68 -22.09
CA LEU A 81 -5.49 1.59 -21.22
C LEU A 81 -5.10 1.90 -19.79
N LEU A 82 -3.92 2.47 -19.57
CA LEU A 82 -3.49 2.96 -18.27
C LEU A 82 -4.47 3.99 -17.70
N PHE A 83 -4.85 4.99 -18.50
CA PHE A 83 -5.79 6.03 -18.07
C PHE A 83 -7.18 5.46 -17.76
N SER A 84 -7.71 4.59 -18.64
CA SER A 84 -9.02 3.97 -18.42
C SER A 84 -9.03 3.02 -17.21
N LEU A 85 -7.91 2.36 -16.93
CA LEU A 85 -7.71 1.54 -15.73
C LEU A 85 -7.89 2.38 -14.47
N PHE A 86 -7.12 3.47 -14.36
CA PHE A 86 -7.16 4.34 -13.19
C PHE A 86 -8.53 4.97 -12.97
N ILE A 87 -9.13 5.57 -13.99
CA ILE A 87 -10.45 6.22 -13.85
C ILE A 87 -11.51 5.23 -13.36
N SER A 88 -11.51 4.00 -13.86
CA SER A 88 -12.48 2.99 -13.45
C SER A 88 -12.30 2.60 -11.98
N ASN A 89 -11.05 2.44 -11.52
CA ASN A 89 -10.76 2.11 -10.13
C ASN A 89 -11.21 3.23 -9.19
N GLN A 90 -10.92 4.48 -9.56
CA GLN A 90 -11.29 5.66 -8.78
C GLN A 90 -12.81 5.80 -8.60
N ILE A 91 -13.61 5.47 -9.63
CA ILE A 91 -15.07 5.51 -9.54
C ILE A 91 -15.60 4.42 -8.59
N VAL A 92 -15.06 3.20 -8.69
CA VAL A 92 -15.47 2.08 -7.82
C VAL A 92 -15.14 2.40 -6.36
N GLU A 93 -13.97 2.97 -6.11
CA GLU A 93 -13.52 3.32 -4.77
C GLU A 93 -14.34 4.45 -4.14
N ILE A 94 -14.62 5.53 -4.89
CA ILE A 94 -15.49 6.62 -4.44
C ILE A 94 -16.86 6.06 -4.06
N LYS A 95 -17.46 5.24 -4.93
CA LYS A 95 -18.80 4.69 -4.69
C LYS A 95 -18.82 3.77 -3.47
N GLY A 96 -17.78 2.95 -3.27
CA GLY A 96 -17.71 2.01 -2.16
C GLY A 96 -17.49 2.68 -0.80
N SER A 97 -16.83 3.84 -0.77
CA SER A 97 -16.42 4.51 0.46
C SER A 97 -17.37 5.64 0.87
N VAL A 98 -17.84 6.49 -0.04
CA VAL A 98 -18.54 7.73 0.30
C VAL A 98 -19.88 7.51 1.00
N PHE A 99 -20.59 6.42 0.70
CA PHE A 99 -21.88 6.10 1.31
C PHE A 99 -21.77 5.29 2.60
N LYS A 100 -20.56 4.93 3.01
CA LYS A 100 -20.34 4.14 4.21
C LYS A 100 -20.34 5.04 5.45
N LYS A 101 -20.87 4.52 6.57
CA LYS A 101 -20.82 5.19 7.86
C LYS A 101 -19.41 5.07 8.46
N PHE A 102 -18.82 6.18 8.86
CA PHE A 102 -17.49 6.26 9.46
C PHE A 102 -17.54 6.91 10.83
N ASP A 103 -16.80 6.31 11.77
CA ASP A 103 -16.41 6.95 13.02
C ASP A 103 -15.03 7.61 12.87
N ARG A 104 -14.65 8.47 13.81
CA ARG A 104 -13.36 9.17 13.81
C ARG A 104 -12.16 8.21 13.69
N LYS A 105 -12.21 7.07 14.40
CA LYS A 105 -11.16 6.04 14.33
C LYS A 105 -11.08 5.41 12.93
N ASN A 106 -12.22 5.02 12.37
CA ASN A 106 -12.30 4.41 11.04
C ASN A 106 -11.83 5.37 9.94
N LEU A 107 -12.10 6.67 10.08
CA LEU A 107 -11.59 7.70 9.18
C LEU A 107 -10.06 7.77 9.19
N VAL A 108 -9.45 7.71 10.38
CA VAL A 108 -7.99 7.72 10.54
C VAL A 108 -7.37 6.44 9.97
N TYR A 109 -7.97 5.27 10.20
CA TYR A 109 -7.52 4.02 9.59
C TYR A 109 -7.58 4.07 8.07
N MET A 110 -8.67 4.58 7.49
CA MET A 110 -8.80 4.78 6.05
C MET A 110 -7.70 5.72 5.51
N CYS A 111 -7.47 6.85 6.17
CA CYS A 111 -6.42 7.80 5.77
C CYS A 111 -5.01 7.17 5.77
N ASN A 112 -4.71 6.30 6.74
CA ASN A 112 -3.44 5.58 6.77
C ASN A 112 -3.35 4.54 5.65
N HIS A 113 -4.46 3.88 5.32
CA HIS A 113 -4.56 2.94 4.21
C HIS A 113 -4.31 3.64 2.86
N ASP A 114 -4.98 4.77 2.62
CA ASP A 114 -4.80 5.59 1.42
C ASP A 114 -3.35 6.08 1.28
N ALA A 115 -2.75 6.53 2.40
CA ALA A 115 -1.34 6.94 2.41
C ALA A 115 -0.38 5.79 2.05
N ARG A 116 -0.68 4.57 2.50
CA ARG A 116 0.08 3.38 2.12
C ARG A 116 -0.06 3.06 0.63
N GLU A 117 -1.30 2.99 0.14
CA GLU A 117 -1.59 2.67 -1.26
C GLU A 117 -0.85 3.63 -2.20
N ARG A 118 -0.89 4.93 -1.90
CA ARG A 118 -0.11 5.94 -2.64
C ARG A 118 1.39 5.70 -2.58
N PHE A 119 1.94 5.31 -1.44
CA PHE A 119 3.38 5.04 -1.32
C PHE A 119 3.80 3.86 -2.19
N VAL A 120 3.04 2.77 -2.15
CA VAL A 120 3.26 1.58 -3.01
C VAL A 120 3.11 1.96 -4.48
N PHE A 121 2.08 2.74 -4.82
CA PHE A 121 1.82 3.21 -6.18
C PHE A 121 2.97 4.07 -6.73
N ILE A 122 3.44 5.06 -5.96
CA ILE A 122 4.61 5.88 -6.31
C ILE A 122 5.84 4.99 -6.51
N THR A 123 6.06 4.00 -5.64
CA THR A 123 7.19 3.07 -5.76
C THR A 123 7.12 2.25 -7.05
N MET A 124 5.94 1.70 -7.38
CA MET A 124 5.73 0.95 -8.62
C MET A 124 5.94 1.83 -9.86
N ILE A 125 5.40 3.05 -9.83
CA ILE A 125 5.58 4.05 -10.89
C ILE A 125 7.06 4.38 -11.12
N LEU A 126 7.84 4.55 -10.05
CA LEU A 126 9.28 4.79 -10.15
C LEU A 126 10.01 3.59 -10.75
N CYS A 127 9.69 2.36 -10.33
CA CYS A 127 10.25 1.14 -10.92
C CYS A 127 9.96 1.04 -12.43
N VAL A 128 8.71 1.27 -12.84
CA VAL A 128 8.33 1.27 -14.27
C VAL A 128 9.05 2.38 -15.03
N GLY A 129 9.17 3.58 -14.46
CA GLY A 129 9.88 4.70 -15.07
C GLY A 129 11.36 4.40 -15.32
N VAL A 130 12.05 3.79 -14.37
CA VAL A 130 13.45 3.38 -14.51
C VAL A 130 13.59 2.34 -15.63
N SER A 131 12.75 1.30 -15.65
CA SER A 131 12.92 0.21 -16.62
C SER A 131 12.55 0.55 -18.05
N ASN A 132 11.65 1.52 -18.26
CA ASN A 132 11.30 1.98 -19.61
C ASN A 132 12.17 3.13 -20.12
N SER A 133 13.07 3.67 -19.28
CA SER A 133 13.93 4.79 -19.63
C SER A 133 14.84 4.53 -20.85
N HIS A 134 15.13 3.25 -21.13
CA HIS A 134 15.90 2.84 -22.31
C HIS A 134 15.09 2.79 -23.60
N PHE A 135 13.78 2.57 -23.55
CA PHE A 135 12.94 2.28 -24.72
C PHE A 135 12.09 3.47 -25.17
N GLN A 136 11.73 4.37 -24.25
CA GLN A 136 10.89 5.53 -24.56
C GLN A 136 11.47 6.81 -23.93
N PRO A 137 11.22 7.98 -24.54
CA PRO A 137 11.63 9.24 -23.96
C PRO A 137 10.98 9.41 -22.59
N PHE A 138 11.79 9.74 -21.59
CA PHE A 138 11.37 9.93 -20.21
C PHE A 138 10.16 10.88 -20.09
N SER A 139 10.06 11.88 -20.97
CA SER A 139 8.96 12.86 -20.99
C SER A 139 7.58 12.25 -21.28
N ALA A 140 7.50 11.23 -22.14
CA ALA A 140 6.23 10.57 -22.48
C ALA A 140 5.71 9.75 -21.29
N ILE A 141 6.59 8.91 -20.72
CA ILE A 141 6.30 8.10 -19.53
C ILE A 141 5.96 9.00 -18.33
N PHE A 142 6.79 10.02 -18.09
CA PHE A 142 6.59 10.94 -16.96
C PHE A 142 5.25 11.65 -17.01
N LYS A 143 4.77 12.03 -18.21
CA LYS A 143 3.46 12.67 -18.37
C LYS A 143 2.33 11.75 -17.89
N ASP A 144 2.28 10.51 -18.37
CA ASP A 144 1.21 9.57 -18.02
C ASP A 144 1.26 9.18 -16.53
N LEU A 145 2.46 8.99 -15.98
CA LEU A 145 2.68 8.71 -14.56
C LEU A 145 2.33 9.89 -13.66
N PHE A 146 2.59 11.12 -14.10
CA PHE A 146 2.25 12.32 -13.35
C PHE A 146 0.73 12.52 -13.31
N PHE A 147 0.05 12.37 -14.46
CA PHE A 147 -1.42 12.50 -14.51
C PHE A 147 -2.12 11.44 -13.68
N SER A 148 -1.63 10.19 -13.66
CA SER A 148 -2.21 9.15 -12.79
C SER A 148 -2.06 9.50 -11.31
N LEU A 149 -0.87 9.96 -10.87
CA LEU A 149 -0.65 10.39 -9.48
C LEU A 149 -1.55 11.56 -9.08
N ILE A 150 -1.69 12.57 -9.94
CA ILE A 150 -2.58 13.71 -9.66
C ILE A 150 -4.04 13.25 -9.58
N SER A 151 -4.47 12.34 -10.48
CA SER A 151 -5.84 11.83 -10.45
C SER A 151 -6.16 11.10 -9.14
N GLU A 152 -5.19 10.34 -8.61
CA GLU A 152 -5.28 9.64 -7.33
C GLU A 152 -5.49 10.63 -6.17
N LEU A 153 -4.65 11.68 -6.12
CA LEU A 153 -4.73 12.71 -5.08
C LEU A 153 -6.07 13.44 -5.09
N VAL A 154 -6.56 13.80 -6.28
CA VAL A 154 -7.84 14.49 -6.45
C VAL A 154 -8.99 13.62 -5.99
N VAL A 155 -9.00 12.33 -6.37
CA VAL A 155 -10.05 11.39 -6.02
C VAL A 155 -10.13 11.17 -4.52
N ASP A 156 -8.99 11.03 -3.86
CA ASP A 156 -8.95 10.90 -2.41
C ASP A 156 -9.38 12.18 -1.68
N TRP A 157 -9.03 13.36 -2.19
CA TRP A 157 -9.52 14.62 -1.64
C TRP A 157 -11.04 14.71 -1.72
N ILE A 158 -11.61 14.31 -2.85
CA ILE A 158 -13.06 14.23 -3.05
C ILE A 158 -13.66 13.23 -2.05
N LYS A 159 -13.10 12.02 -1.97
CA LYS A 159 -13.50 10.93 -1.06
C LYS A 159 -13.55 11.42 0.38
N HIS A 160 -12.45 11.96 0.91
CA HIS A 160 -12.38 12.46 2.28
C HIS A 160 -13.32 13.63 2.54
N SER A 161 -13.46 14.56 1.60
CA SER A 161 -14.38 15.69 1.74
C SER A 161 -15.83 15.24 1.91
N PHE A 162 -16.27 14.26 1.10
CA PHE A 162 -17.60 13.70 1.20
C PHE A 162 -17.80 12.84 2.46
N ILE A 163 -16.83 12.00 2.84
CA ILE A 163 -16.92 11.19 4.05
C ILE A 163 -17.08 12.07 5.29
N VAL A 164 -16.27 13.13 5.41
CA VAL A 164 -16.33 14.09 6.53
C VAL A 164 -17.68 14.79 6.57
N LYS A 165 -18.18 15.24 5.40
CA LYS A 165 -19.46 15.93 5.27
C LYS A 165 -20.64 15.03 5.65
N PHE A 166 -20.72 13.81 5.11
CA PHE A 166 -21.84 12.89 5.33
C PHE A 166 -21.85 12.26 6.73
N ASN A 167 -20.69 12.08 7.35
CA ASN A 167 -20.58 11.50 8.70
C ASN A 167 -20.50 12.56 9.81
N HIS A 168 -20.61 13.85 9.48
CA HIS A 168 -20.51 14.97 10.43
C HIS A 168 -19.25 14.90 11.32
N ILE A 169 -18.13 14.46 10.75
CA ILE A 169 -16.86 14.37 11.48
C ILE A 169 -16.19 15.75 11.48
N ASN A 170 -15.59 16.15 12.60
CA ASN A 170 -14.84 17.40 12.66
C ASN A 170 -13.52 17.26 11.86
N PRO A 171 -13.22 18.15 10.89
CA PRO A 171 -11.95 18.13 10.15
C PRO A 171 -10.71 18.22 11.03
N LYS A 172 -10.83 18.78 12.25
CA LYS A 172 -9.74 18.80 13.25
C LYS A 172 -9.22 17.41 13.62
N THR A 173 -9.97 16.35 13.32
CA THR A 173 -9.53 14.95 13.48
C THR A 173 -8.23 14.67 12.71
N TYR A 174 -8.07 15.20 11.49
CA TYR A 174 -6.82 15.04 10.73
C TYR A 174 -5.63 15.72 11.40
N VAL A 175 -5.84 16.93 11.94
CA VAL A 175 -4.79 17.68 12.65
C VAL A 175 -4.37 16.93 13.92
N SER A 176 -5.34 16.44 14.71
CA SER A 176 -5.03 15.62 15.88
C SER A 176 -4.28 14.34 15.52
N HIS A 177 -4.64 13.70 14.40
CA HIS A 177 -3.92 12.53 13.90
C HIS A 177 -2.47 12.85 13.55
N LEU A 178 -2.25 13.94 12.80
CA LEU A 178 -0.91 14.40 12.44
C LEU A 178 -0.06 14.73 13.68
N GLN A 179 -0.65 15.34 14.72
CA GLN A 179 0.02 15.60 15.98
C GLN A 179 0.42 14.32 16.70
N HIS A 180 -0.48 13.33 16.81
CA HIS A 180 -0.18 12.02 17.38
C HIS A 180 0.93 11.30 16.61
N LEU A 181 0.97 11.49 15.29
CA LEU A 181 1.99 10.93 14.43
C LEU A 181 3.36 11.59 14.67
N ALA A 182 3.41 12.92 14.67
CA ALA A 182 4.62 13.68 14.95
C ALA A 182 5.20 13.31 16.32
N MET A 183 4.34 13.22 17.36
CA MET A 183 4.75 12.76 18.69
C MET A 183 5.31 11.34 18.67
N SER A 184 4.71 10.43 17.90
CA SER A 184 5.18 9.03 17.79
C SER A 184 6.56 8.95 17.12
N VAL A 185 6.78 9.74 16.06
CA VAL A 185 8.07 9.83 15.36
C VAL A 185 9.14 10.43 16.26
N MET A 186 8.83 11.54 16.94
CA MET A 186 9.76 12.19 17.88
C MET A 186 10.18 11.25 19.01
N LYS A 187 9.24 10.46 19.54
CA LYS A 187 9.55 9.45 20.56
C LYS A 187 10.55 8.41 20.07
N ILE A 188 10.43 7.95 18.82
CA ILE A 188 11.37 6.97 18.22
C ILE A 188 12.75 7.60 18.00
N MET A 189 12.80 8.85 17.56
CA MET A 189 14.06 9.53 17.29
C MET A 189 14.85 9.83 18.57
N TYR A 190 14.15 10.19 19.65
CA TYR A 190 14.76 10.59 20.92
C TYR A 190 15.02 9.40 21.85
N GLU A 191 14.03 8.52 21.99
CA GLU A 191 14.14 7.30 22.76
C GLU A 191 14.70 6.24 21.80
N LYS A 192 16.01 5.94 21.88
CA LYS A 192 16.70 4.89 21.11
C LYS A 192 16.23 3.48 21.52
N SER A 193 14.92 3.27 21.56
CA SER A 193 14.24 2.04 21.92
C SER A 193 14.09 1.19 20.66
N SER A 194 14.81 0.07 20.64
CA SER A 194 14.84 -0.90 19.54
C SER A 194 13.46 -1.44 19.15
N ASN A 195 12.46 -1.34 20.02
CA ASN A 195 11.11 -1.85 19.75
C ASN A 195 10.15 -0.80 19.15
N SER A 196 10.49 0.49 19.17
CA SER A 196 9.55 1.57 18.83
C SER A 196 9.23 1.66 17.33
N GLY A 197 10.15 1.22 16.46
CA GLY A 197 9.91 1.18 15.00
C GLY A 197 8.83 0.17 14.58
N CYS A 198 8.75 -0.98 15.26
CA CYS A 198 7.73 -2.01 15.01
C CYS A 198 6.33 -1.51 15.37
N PHE A 199 6.19 -0.76 16.47
CA PHE A 199 4.91 -0.13 16.87
C PHE A 199 4.45 0.95 15.89
N LEU A 200 5.38 1.71 15.29
CA LEU A 200 5.04 2.73 14.29
C LEU A 200 4.56 2.11 12.98
N ALA A 201 5.26 1.09 12.47
CA ALA A 201 4.87 0.34 11.27
C ALA A 201 3.46 -0.26 11.42
N LYS A 202 3.15 -0.83 12.60
CA LYS A 202 1.81 -1.31 12.96
C LYS A 202 0.76 -0.20 12.95
N ARG A 203 1.09 1.00 13.43
CA ARG A 203 0.16 2.14 13.52
C ARG A 203 -0.19 2.75 12.16
N PHE A 204 0.74 2.71 11.20
CA PHE A 204 0.51 3.16 9.83
C PHE A 204 -0.20 2.13 8.95
N SER A 205 -0.44 0.92 9.46
CA SER A 205 -0.86 -0.21 8.63
C SER A 205 0.06 -0.38 7.42
N PHE A 206 1.36 -0.13 7.58
CA PHE A 206 2.35 -0.27 6.52
C PHE A 206 3.36 -1.35 6.87
N LEU A 207 3.46 -2.33 5.97
CA LEU A 207 4.41 -3.42 6.05
C LEU A 207 5.49 -3.20 4.97
N PRO A 208 6.64 -2.61 5.31
CA PRO A 208 7.66 -2.28 4.30
C PRO A 208 8.34 -3.51 3.69
N LEU A 209 8.26 -4.66 4.37
CA LEU A 209 9.07 -5.83 4.05
C LEU A 209 8.70 -6.49 2.71
N PRO A 210 7.42 -6.75 2.37
CA PRO A 210 7.06 -7.24 1.04
C PRO A 210 7.44 -6.28 -0.10
N LEU A 211 7.24 -4.98 0.10
CA LEU A 211 7.61 -3.97 -0.90
C LEU A 211 9.13 -3.93 -1.12
N PHE A 212 9.92 -3.96 -0.05
CA PHE A 212 11.38 -4.01 -0.14
C PHE A 212 11.86 -5.27 -0.87
N ILE A 213 11.30 -6.43 -0.53
CA ILE A 213 11.59 -7.69 -1.21
C ILE A 213 11.25 -7.58 -2.70
N MET A 214 10.07 -7.06 -3.04
CA MET A 214 9.68 -6.84 -4.44
C MET A 214 10.69 -5.96 -5.19
N VAL A 215 11.13 -4.85 -4.59
CA VAL A 215 12.08 -3.91 -5.23
C VAL A 215 13.42 -4.61 -5.48
N MET A 216 13.92 -5.35 -4.50
CA MET A 216 15.16 -6.11 -4.64
C MET A 216 15.04 -7.19 -5.72
N PHE A 217 13.96 -7.98 -5.73
CA PHE A 217 13.73 -8.97 -6.78
C PHE A 217 13.63 -8.32 -8.16
N TYR A 218 12.96 -7.18 -8.28
CA TYR A 218 12.84 -6.51 -9.56
C TYR A 218 14.19 -6.09 -10.14
N PHE A 219 15.05 -5.46 -9.34
CA PHE A 219 16.36 -4.99 -9.81
C PHE A 219 17.43 -6.08 -9.92
N LEU A 220 17.30 -7.20 -9.20
CA LEU A 220 18.23 -8.33 -9.34
C LEU A 220 18.01 -9.14 -10.62
N PHE A 221 16.79 -9.10 -11.17
CA PHE A 221 16.39 -9.92 -12.32
C PHE A 221 15.98 -9.09 -13.56
N SER A 222 16.10 -7.77 -13.51
CA SER A 222 15.92 -6.84 -14.64
C SER A 222 17.25 -6.48 -15.28
#